data_AF-A0A1U7LWG4-F1
#
_entry.id   AF-A0A1U7LWG4-F1
#
_cell.length_a   1.000
_cell.length_b   1.000
_cell.length_c   1.000
_cell.angle_alpha   90.00
_cell.angle_beta   90.00
_cell.angle_gamma   90.00
#
_symmetry.space_group_name_H-M   'P 1'
#
loop_
_entity.id
_entity.type
_entity.pdbx_description
1 polymer ?
#
loop_
_entity_poly.entity_id
_entity_poly.type
_entity_poly.pdbx_seq_one_letter_code
_entity_poly.pdbx_strand_id
1 'polypeptide(L)'
;MVKVAITSNLFIFDMHPPLVVYRHPGCEEVIIALEECHRSGFFNRFMGGCNQAKYDLTLCLRSEIIKRLERSRVNRETSKEKRKRVETAWKEIDEES
;
A
#
# COMPACT_ATOMS: atom_id res chain seq x y z
N MET A 1 -23.23 -4.53 -33.42
CA MET A 1 -23.02 -5.80 -32.70
C MET A 1 -21.90 -5.61 -31.68
N VAL A 2 -22.22 -5.10 -30.49
CA VAL A 2 -21.26 -5.04 -29.37
C VAL A 2 -21.59 -6.23 -28.48
N LYS A 3 -20.82 -7.31 -28.59
CA LYS A 3 -20.89 -8.42 -27.63
C LYS A 3 -20.26 -7.92 -26.33
N VAL A 4 -21.08 -7.35 -25.45
CA VAL A 4 -20.74 -7.21 -24.03
C VAL A 4 -20.72 -8.64 -23.49
N ALA A 5 -19.53 -9.23 -23.42
CA ALA A 5 -19.34 -10.50 -22.76
C ALA A 5 -19.61 -10.29 -21.27
N ILE A 6 -20.76 -10.80 -20.84
CA ILE A 6 -21.08 -11.07 -19.45
C ILE A 6 -20.05 -12.12 -18.98
N THR A 7 -18.89 -11.69 -18.50
CA THR A 7 -18.01 -12.56 -17.72
C THR A 7 -18.22 -12.22 -16.27
N SER A 8 -19.19 -12.92 -15.70
CA SER A 8 -19.22 -13.37 -14.32
C SER A 8 -18.79 -12.34 -13.27
N ASN A 9 -19.81 -11.74 -12.68
CA ASN A 9 -19.80 -11.22 -11.32
C ASN A 9 -19.21 -12.28 -10.35
N LEU A 10 -17.89 -12.34 -10.20
CA LEU A 10 -17.19 -13.11 -9.16
C LEU A 10 -16.54 -12.18 -8.14
N PHE A 11 -17.20 -11.06 -7.82
CA PHE A 11 -16.73 -10.05 -6.86
C PHE A 11 -17.08 -10.35 -5.39
N ILE A 12 -17.52 -11.58 -5.06
CA ILE A 12 -18.04 -11.90 -3.71
C ILE A 12 -17.00 -12.56 -2.80
N PHE A 13 -15.86 -13.00 -3.34
CA PHE A 13 -14.87 -13.77 -2.58
C PHE A 13 -13.45 -13.23 -2.69
N ASP A 14 -13.23 -11.92 -2.54
CA ASP A 14 -11.93 -11.46 -2.01
C ASP A 14 -12.09 -10.68 -0.72
N MET A 15 -11.69 -11.32 0.37
CA MET A 15 -11.61 -10.77 1.72
C MET A 15 -10.43 -9.80 1.85
N HIS A 16 -10.28 -8.88 0.88
CA HIS A 16 -9.47 -7.68 0.90
C HIS A 16 -9.91 -6.73 -0.23
N PRO A 17 -9.81 -5.40 -0.08
CA PRO A 17 -9.88 -4.48 -1.22
C PRO A 17 -8.87 -4.93 -2.28
N PRO A 18 -9.09 -4.72 -3.59
CA PRO A 18 -8.21 -5.24 -4.63
C PRO A 18 -6.74 -4.91 -4.35
N LEU A 19 -5.98 -5.92 -3.92
CA LEU A 19 -4.54 -5.80 -3.69
C LEU A 19 -3.87 -5.89 -5.05
N VAL A 20 -3.54 -4.73 -5.58
CA VAL A 20 -2.80 -4.65 -6.83
C VAL A 20 -1.31 -4.76 -6.52
N VAL A 21 -0.66 -5.82 -7.01
CA VAL A 21 0.76 -6.14 -6.74
C VAL A 21 1.68 -4.95 -7.02
N TYR A 22 1.42 -4.19 -8.09
CA TYR A 22 2.21 -3.00 -8.45
C TYR A 22 2.25 -1.92 -7.34
N ARG A 23 1.24 -1.87 -6.46
CA ARG A 23 1.16 -0.90 -5.36
C ARG A 23 1.93 -1.37 -4.12
N HIS A 24 2.26 -2.65 -4.05
CA HIS A 24 2.90 -3.31 -2.91
C HIS A 24 4.11 -4.14 -3.36
N PRO A 25 5.12 -3.53 -4.02
CA PRO A 25 6.24 -4.28 -4.60
C PRO A 25 7.09 -5.03 -3.57
N GLY A 26 7.02 -4.67 -2.28
CA GLY A 26 7.71 -5.37 -1.20
C GLY A 26 6.93 -6.55 -0.60
N CYS A 27 5.69 -6.79 -1.03
CA CYS A 27 4.80 -7.82 -0.49
C CYS A 27 4.26 -8.78 -1.56
N GLU A 28 4.80 -8.74 -2.79
CA GLU A 28 4.33 -9.54 -3.93
C GLU A 28 4.28 -11.04 -3.62
N GLU A 29 5.36 -11.59 -3.07
CA GLU A 29 5.46 -13.03 -2.74
C GLU A 29 4.37 -13.47 -1.75
N VAL A 30 4.07 -12.64 -0.76
CA VAL A 30 3.08 -12.93 0.27
C VAL A 30 1.65 -12.79 -0.28
N ILE A 31 1.44 -11.87 -1.22
CA ILE A 31 0.16 -11.73 -1.94
C ILE A 31 -0.09 -12.98 -2.79
N ILE A 32 0.91 -13.43 -3.54
CA ILE A 32 0.82 -14.65 -4.37
C ILE A 32 0.52 -15.88 -3.50
N ALA A 33 1.22 -16.04 -2.36
CA ALA A 33 0.97 -17.14 -1.43
C ALA A 33 -0.47 -17.14 -0.87
N LEU A 34 -1.03 -15.96 -0.59
CA LEU A 34 -2.42 -15.84 -0.14
C LEU A 34 -3.41 -16.16 -1.27
N GLU A 35 -3.14 -15.72 -2.49
CA GLU A 35 -3.95 -16.05 -3.66
C GLU A 35 -3.94 -17.56 -3.95
N GLU A 36 -2.78 -18.21 -3.86
CA GLU A 36 -2.65 -19.66 -4.00
C GLU A 36 -3.46 -20.40 -2.94
N CYS A 37 -3.43 -19.92 -1.69
CA CYS A 37 -4.27 -20.48 -0.63
C CYS A 37 -5.77 -20.28 -0.92
N HIS A 38 -6.18 -19.12 -1.43
CA HIS A 38 -7.57 -18.89 -1.84
C HIS A 38 -7.98 -19.79 -3.04
N ARG A 39 -7.07 -20.09 -3.96
CA ARG A 39 -7.29 -21.02 -5.08
C ARG A 39 -7.40 -22.48 -4.65
N SER A 40 -6.86 -22.84 -3.49
CA SER A 40 -6.88 -24.22 -2.97
C SER A 40 -8.29 -24.74 -2.63
N GLY A 41 -9.24 -23.86 -2.37
CA GLY A 41 -10.65 -24.24 -2.18
C GLY A 41 -11.42 -23.33 -1.23
N PHE A 42 -12.70 -23.13 -1.55
CA PHE A 42 -13.60 -22.27 -0.78
C PHE A 42 -13.71 -22.68 0.70
N PHE A 43 -13.85 -23.99 0.96
CA PHE A 43 -13.93 -24.52 2.34
C PHE A 43 -12.63 -24.31 3.13
N ASN A 44 -11.46 -24.48 2.50
CA ASN A 44 -10.17 -24.27 3.16
C ASN A 44 -10.03 -22.81 3.65
N ARG A 45 -10.46 -21.87 2.82
CA ARG A 45 -10.50 -20.46 3.18
C ARG A 45 -11.52 -20.17 4.29
N PHE A 46 -12.73 -20.70 4.17
CA PHE A 46 -13.81 -20.46 5.13
C PHE A 46 -13.50 -21.02 6.52
N MET A 47 -12.85 -22.19 6.58
CA MET A 47 -12.45 -22.85 7.82
C MET A 47 -11.15 -22.29 8.43
N GLY A 48 -10.55 -21.26 7.82
CA GLY A 48 -9.37 -20.58 8.35
C GLY A 48 -8.02 -21.18 7.99
N GLY A 49 -7.95 -22.10 7.02
CA GLY A 49 -6.69 -22.69 6.54
C GLY A 49 -5.71 -21.70 5.92
N CYS A 50 -6.17 -20.50 5.54
CA CYS A 50 -5.34 -19.42 5.00
C CYS A 50 -4.95 -18.34 6.03
N ASN A 51 -5.21 -18.56 7.32
CA ASN A 51 -4.98 -17.53 8.35
C ASN A 51 -3.50 -17.15 8.50
N GLN A 52 -2.58 -18.09 8.33
CA GLN A 52 -1.14 -17.80 8.41
C GLN A 52 -0.69 -16.87 7.27
N ALA A 53 -1.01 -17.23 6.02
CA ALA A 53 -0.71 -16.38 4.87
C ALA A 53 -1.33 -14.98 4.99
N LYS A 54 -2.57 -14.89 5.52
CA LYS A 54 -3.23 -13.61 5.80
C LYS A 54 -2.48 -12.79 6.88
N TYR A 55 -1.98 -13.46 7.91
CA TYR A 55 -1.21 -12.80 8.97
C TYR A 55 0.12 -12.25 8.42
N ASP A 56 0.83 -13.04 7.61
CA ASP A 56 2.08 -12.64 6.98
C ASP A 56 1.86 -11.43 6.06
N LEU A 57 0.77 -11.42 5.29
CA LEU A 57 0.41 -10.27 4.46
C LEU A 57 0.16 -9.02 5.32
N THR A 58 -0.55 -9.18 6.43
CA THR A 58 -0.85 -8.09 7.37
C THR A 58 0.43 -7.47 7.94
N LEU A 59 1.41 -8.31 8.31
CA LEU A 59 2.71 -7.84 8.78
C LEU A 59 3.48 -7.10 7.67
N CYS A 60 3.48 -7.65 6.46
CA CYS A 60 4.17 -7.04 5.33
C CYS A 60 3.62 -5.65 5.01
N LEU A 61 2.30 -5.51 4.89
CA LEU A 61 1.64 -4.24 4.59
C LEU A 61 1.87 -3.20 5.70
N ARG A 62 1.83 -3.61 6.98
CA ARG A 62 2.17 -2.72 8.09
C ARG A 62 3.60 -2.20 7.97
N SER A 63 4.55 -3.07 7.63
CA SER A 63 5.94 -2.66 7.43
C SER A 63 6.09 -1.64 6.30
N GLU A 64 5.34 -1.80 5.21
CA GLU A 64 5.37 -0.88 4.08
C GLU A 64 4.79 0.49 4.45
N ILE A 65 3.66 0.49 5.18
CA ILE A 65 3.02 1.71 5.68
C ILE A 65 3.99 2.46 6.60
N ILE A 66 4.65 1.77 7.53
CA ILE A 66 5.64 2.38 8.44
C ILE A 66 6.78 3.02 7.64
N LYS A 67 7.34 2.32 6.66
CA LYS A 67 8.39 2.87 5.77
C LYS A 67 7.91 4.13 5.03
N ARG A 68 6.67 4.13 4.54
CA ARG A 68 6.09 5.29 3.86
C ARG A 68 5.90 6.47 4.81
N LEU A 69 5.40 6.22 6.02
CA LEU A 69 5.20 7.23 7.04
C LEU A 69 6.52 7.87 7.46
N GLU A 70 7.58 7.07 7.65
CA GLU A 70 8.90 7.59 8.01
C GLU A 70 9.48 8.47 6.91
N ARG A 71 9.40 8.05 5.64
CA ARG A 71 9.78 8.92 4.50
C ARG A 71 8.98 10.23 4.48
N SER A 72 7.68 10.17 4.75
CA SER A 72 6.83 11.35 4.81
C SER A 72 7.25 12.30 5.95
N ARG A 73 7.61 11.74 7.12
CA ARG A 73 8.12 12.50 8.27
C ARG A 73 9.42 13.24 7.93
N VAL A 74 10.40 12.54 7.37
CA VAL A 74 11.69 13.13 6.95
C VAL A 74 11.48 14.19 5.86
N ASN A 75 10.63 13.92 4.86
CA ASN A 75 10.32 14.90 3.82
C ASN A 75 9.65 16.16 4.38
N ARG A 76 8.77 16.00 5.38
CA ARG A 76 8.12 17.13 6.06
C ARG A 76 9.13 17.95 6.87
N GLU A 77 10.05 17.31 7.59
CA GLU A 77 11.10 17.99 8.36
C GLU A 77 12.06 18.74 7.46
N THR A 78 12.58 18.10 6.42
CA THR A 78 13.47 18.74 5.43
C THR A 78 12.79 19.88 4.68
N SER A 79 11.50 19.76 4.36
CA SER A 79 10.73 20.85 3.73
C SER A 79 10.55 22.05 4.68
N LYS A 80 10.31 21.80 5.98
CA LYS A 80 10.25 22.88 6.98
C LYS A 80 11.59 23.60 7.11
N GLU A 81 12.69 22.85 7.13
CA GLU A 81 14.04 23.43 7.22
C GLU A 81 14.36 24.27 5.98
N LYS A 82 14.12 23.75 4.78
CA LYS A 82 14.28 24.50 3.53
C LYS A 82 13.44 25.77 3.53
N ARG A 83 12.17 25.69 3.96
CA ARG A 83 11.29 26.86 4.06
C ARG A 83 11.85 27.92 5.01
N LYS A 84 12.36 27.52 6.19
CA LYS A 84 12.99 28.44 7.13
C LYS A 84 14.21 29.13 6.54
N ARG A 85 15.10 28.37 5.89
CA ARG A 85 16.32 28.93 5.25
C ARG A 85 15.96 29.97 4.18
N VAL A 86 14.98 29.64 3.34
CA VAL A 86 14.49 30.56 2.30
C VAL A 86 13.88 31.80 2.95
N GLU A 87 13.01 31.65 3.94
CA GLU A 87 12.39 32.78 4.65
C GLU A 87 13.42 33.70 5.32
N THR A 88 14.46 33.15 5.95
CA THR A 88 15.56 33.96 6.52
C THR A 88 16.30 34.73 5.43
N ALA A 89 16.66 34.09 4.31
CA ALA A 89 17.34 34.76 3.21
C ALA A 89 16.50 35.90 2.59
N TRP A 90 15.18 35.74 2.48
CA TRP A 90 14.31 36.83 2.01
C TRP A 90 14.29 38.01 2.99
N LYS A 91 14.23 37.75 4.31
CA LYS A 91 14.26 38.82 5.32
C LYS A 91 15.57 39.61 5.29
N GLU A 92 16.70 38.93 5.13
CA GLU A 92 18.01 39.59 5.01
C GLU A 92 18.06 40.52 3.78
N ILE A 93 17.47 40.11 2.64
CA ILE A 93 17.40 40.95 1.43
C ILE A 93 16.46 42.14 1.62
N ASP A 94 15.33 41.94 2.29
CA ASP A 94 14.34 42.98 2.56
C ASP A 94 14.87 44.02 3.57
N GLU A 95 15.72 43.63 4.52
CA GLU A 95 16.32 44.54 5.52
C GLU A 95 17.52 45.35 4.97
N GLU A 96 18.21 44.86 3.94
CA GLU A 96 19.32 45.56 3.25
C GLU A 96 18.81 46.59 2.20
N SER A 97 17.51 46.56 1.84
CA SER A 97 16.89 47.41 0.81
C SER A 97 16.25 48.69 1.39
#